data_AF-A0A914J1U0-F1
#
_entry.id   AF-A0A914J1U0-F1
#
_cell.length_a   1.000
_cell.length_b   1.000
_cell.length_c   1.000
_cell.angle_alpha   90.00
_cell.angle_beta   90.00
_cell.angle_gamma   90.00
#
_symmetry.space_group_name_H-M   'P 1'
#
loop_
_entity.id
_entity.type
_entity.pdbx_description
1 polymer ?
#
loop_
_entity_poly.entity_id
_entity_poly.type
_entity_poly.pdbx_seq_one_letter_code
_entity_poly.pdbx_strand_id
1 'polypeptide(L)'
;RGVKTIEKVVPFSRDARLGYLTFCPTNLGSTVRASVHIKLPNLSARKDFKQICDKLNLQIRGADGESSKATEGSVMDISNRQRLGISEYGAVKQMYDGVKKLIEMEELAAKGKL
;
A
#
# COMPACT_ATOMS: atom_id res chain seq x y z
N ARG A 1 0.02 13.51 13.72
CA ARG A 1 0.10 14.18 15.04
C ARG A 1 1.25 13.61 15.89
N GLY A 2 1.26 12.30 16.19
CA GLY A 2 2.30 11.68 17.04
C GLY A 2 3.75 11.91 16.57
N VAL A 3 4.06 11.60 15.31
CA VAL A 3 5.42 11.78 14.73
C VAL A 3 5.93 13.22 14.90
N LYS A 4 5.09 14.24 14.61
CA LYS A 4 5.42 15.66 14.80
C LYS A 4 5.67 16.04 16.25
N THR A 5 5.05 15.35 17.22
CA THR A 5 5.32 15.60 18.64
C THR A 5 6.68 15.05 19.04
N ILE A 6 7.06 13.88 18.53
CA ILE A 6 8.36 13.24 18.80
C ILE A 6 9.50 14.04 18.15
N GLU A 7 9.33 14.52 16.92
CA GLU A 7 10.35 15.28 16.19
C GLU A 7 10.80 16.55 16.92
N LYS A 8 9.94 17.13 17.79
CA LYS A 8 10.28 18.30 18.62
C LYS A 8 11.32 17.99 19.70
N VAL A 9 11.43 16.74 20.13
CA VAL A 9 12.37 16.29 21.16
C VAL A 9 13.52 15.47 20.59
N VAL A 10 13.28 14.75 19.48
CA VAL A 10 14.29 13.93 18.79
C VAL A 10 14.22 14.25 17.29
N PRO A 11 15.13 15.10 16.77
CA PRO A 11 15.17 15.42 15.35
C PRO A 11 15.39 14.18 14.49
N PHE A 12 14.58 14.00 13.45
CA PHE A 12 14.74 12.89 12.52
C PHE A 12 15.77 13.23 11.44
N SER A 13 16.53 12.22 11.01
CA SER A 13 17.51 12.37 9.94
C SER A 13 16.83 12.47 8.58
N ARG A 14 17.15 13.53 7.83
CA ARG A 14 16.53 13.83 6.55
C ARG A 14 17.55 14.38 5.57
N ASP A 15 17.46 13.91 4.33
CA ASP A 15 18.22 14.40 3.18
C ASP A 15 17.27 15.10 2.19
N ALA A 16 17.77 16.13 1.49
CA ALA A 16 16.96 16.91 0.56
C ALA A 16 16.46 16.08 -0.64
N ARG A 17 17.25 15.10 -1.10
CA ARG A 17 16.92 14.24 -2.23
C ARG A 17 16.25 12.94 -1.78
N LEU A 18 16.71 12.35 -0.68
CA LEU A 18 16.26 11.03 -0.22
C LEU A 18 15.12 11.08 0.79
N GLY A 19 14.74 12.25 1.31
CA GLY A 19 13.72 12.37 2.34
C GLY A 19 14.19 11.82 3.67
N TYR A 20 13.28 11.22 4.45
CA TYR A 20 13.64 10.62 5.74
C TYR A 20 14.53 9.39 5.53
N LEU A 21 15.62 9.33 6.30
CA LEU A 21 16.63 8.28 6.19
C LEU A 21 16.26 7.10 7.08
N THR A 22 16.39 5.90 6.51
CA THR A 22 16.12 4.62 7.19
C THR A 22 17.25 3.64 6.90
N PHE A 23 17.39 2.62 7.75
CA PHE A 23 18.39 1.56 7.56
C PHE A 23 18.22 0.83 6.22
N CYS A 24 16.98 0.44 5.88
CA CYS A 24 16.69 -0.24 4.63
C CYS A 24 16.45 0.77 3.50
N PRO A 25 17.18 0.71 2.37
CA PRO A 25 17.00 1.64 1.25
C PRO A 25 15.58 1.65 0.66
N THR A 26 14.84 0.55 0.79
CA THR A 26 13.47 0.44 0.26
C THR A 26 12.46 1.30 1.02
N ASN A 27 12.81 1.80 2.21
CA ASN A 27 11.95 2.61 3.07
C ASN A 27 12.32 4.10 3.11
N LEU A 28 13.24 4.56 2.26
CA LEU A 28 13.58 5.99 2.14
C LEU A 28 12.40 6.83 1.66
N GLY A 29 12.48 8.14 1.88
CA GLY A 29 11.52 9.13 1.39
C GLY A 29 10.47 9.47 2.44
N SER A 30 9.20 9.18 2.13
CA SER A 30 8.10 9.38 3.08
C SER A 30 8.13 8.38 4.23
N THR A 31 8.78 7.22 4.06
CA THR A 31 8.74 6.04 4.97
C THR A 31 7.33 5.44 5.17
N VAL A 32 6.29 6.03 4.57
CA VAL A 32 4.90 5.68 4.84
C VAL A 32 4.50 4.41 4.10
N ARG A 33 4.07 3.42 4.88
CA ARG A 33 3.28 2.28 4.43
C ARG A 33 1.89 2.38 5.05
N ALA A 34 0.94 2.89 4.28
CA ALA A 34 -0.47 2.82 4.61
C ALA A 34 -1.03 1.51 4.04
N SER A 35 -1.84 0.80 4.82
CA SER A 35 -2.45 -0.45 4.37
C SER A 35 -3.86 -0.66 4.87
N VAL A 36 -4.57 -1.58 4.23
CA VAL A 36 -5.84 -2.15 4.69
C VAL A 36 -5.78 -3.67 4.63
N HIS A 37 -6.51 -4.31 5.53
CA HIS A 37 -6.86 -5.72 5.39
C HIS A 37 -8.19 -5.81 4.65
N ILE A 38 -8.20 -6.45 3.49
CA ILE A 38 -9.36 -6.51 2.61
C ILE A 38 -9.51 -7.89 1.98
N LYS A 39 -10.76 -8.33 1.80
CA LYS A 39 -11.12 -9.56 1.10
C LYS A 39 -11.73 -9.19 -0.26
N LEU A 40 -11.16 -9.73 -1.34
CA LEU A 40 -11.59 -9.46 -2.71
C LEU A 40 -11.79 -10.79 -3.46
N PRO A 41 -12.79 -11.60 -3.07
CA PRO A 41 -12.88 -13.00 -3.49
C PRO A 41 -13.02 -13.18 -5.00
N ASN A 42 -13.75 -12.31 -5.69
CA ASN A 42 -13.96 -12.44 -7.13
C ASN A 42 -12.79 -11.84 -7.92
N LEU A 43 -12.26 -10.70 -7.47
CA LEU A 43 -11.18 -10.00 -8.16
C LEU A 43 -9.84 -10.72 -7.98
N SER A 44 -9.56 -11.26 -6.78
CA SER A 44 -8.30 -11.98 -6.50
C SER A 44 -8.19 -13.33 -7.22
N ALA A 45 -9.31 -13.91 -7.64
CA ALA A 45 -9.36 -15.13 -8.46
C ALA A 45 -8.87 -14.93 -9.90
N ARG A 46 -8.79 -13.68 -10.36
CA ARG A 46 -8.37 -13.38 -11.73
C ARG A 46 -6.86 -13.48 -11.88
N LYS A 47 -6.43 -14.00 -13.04
CA LYS A 47 -5.01 -14.11 -13.40
C LYS A 47 -4.29 -12.75 -13.52
N ASP A 48 -5.03 -11.67 -13.78
CA ASP A 48 -4.51 -10.31 -13.93
C ASP A 48 -4.54 -9.48 -12.63
N PHE A 49 -5.01 -10.04 -11.51
CA PHE A 49 -5.16 -9.30 -10.24
C PHE A 49 -3.87 -8.59 -9.80
N LYS A 50 -2.74 -9.31 -9.82
CA LYS A 50 -1.44 -8.74 -9.49
C LYS A 50 -1.07 -7.58 -10.42
N GLN A 51 -1.35 -7.70 -11.72
CA GLN A 51 -1.07 -6.65 -12.70
C GLN A 51 -1.95 -5.42 -12.48
N ILE A 52 -3.21 -5.61 -12.09
CA ILE A 52 -4.12 -4.52 -11.69
C ILE A 52 -3.54 -3.77 -10.48
N CYS A 53 -3.15 -4.48 -9.43
CA CYS A 53 -2.53 -3.86 -8.25
C CYS A 53 -1.20 -3.16 -8.58
N ASP A 54 -0.35 -3.78 -9.40
CA ASP A 54 0.92 -3.18 -9.84
C ASP A 54 0.67 -1.85 -10.60
N LYS A 55 -0.33 -1.79 -11.49
CA LYS A 55 -0.74 -0.56 -12.22
C LYS A 55 -1.26 0.54 -11.28
N LEU A 56 -1.89 0.16 -10.18
CA LEU A 56 -2.36 1.08 -9.14
C LEU A 56 -1.26 1.47 -8.14
N ASN A 57 -0.02 1.03 -8.36
CA ASN A 57 1.11 1.20 -7.43
C ASN A 57 0.81 0.65 -6.02
N LEU A 58 0.12 -0.49 -5.97
CA LEU A 58 -0.17 -1.21 -4.74
C LEU A 58 0.77 -2.42 -4.61
N GLN A 59 0.96 -2.86 -3.37
CA GLN A 59 1.67 -4.08 -3.01
C GLN A 59 0.73 -4.99 -2.21
N ILE A 60 0.67 -6.26 -2.62
CA ILE A 60 -0.13 -7.31 -1.98
C ILE A 60 0.77 -8.17 -1.10
N ARG A 61 0.33 -8.46 0.13
CA ARG A 61 0.89 -9.45 1.06
C ARG A 61 -0.24 -10.28 1.66
N GLY A 62 0.07 -11.45 2.22
CA GLY A 62 -0.90 -12.15 3.07
C GLY A 62 -1.19 -11.36 4.35
N ALA A 63 -2.29 -11.68 5.03
CA ALA A 63 -2.72 -10.98 6.24
C ALA A 63 -1.70 -11.08 7.40
N ASP A 64 -0.85 -12.11 7.40
CA ASP A 64 0.16 -12.34 8.44
C ASP A 64 1.47 -11.55 8.18
N GLY A 65 1.51 -10.71 7.15
CA GLY A 65 2.59 -9.75 6.91
C GLY A 65 3.59 -10.18 5.81
N GLU A 66 4.83 -9.69 5.93
CA GLU A 66 5.83 -9.61 4.85
C GLU A 66 6.20 -10.94 4.19
N SER A 67 6.27 -12.03 4.95
CA SER A 67 6.64 -13.36 4.44
C SER A 67 5.42 -14.22 4.09
N SER A 68 4.21 -13.71 4.32
CA SER A 68 2.97 -14.46 4.07
C SER A 68 2.47 -14.22 2.65
N LYS A 69 2.04 -15.31 1.99
CA LYS A 69 1.44 -15.23 0.67
C LYS A 69 -0.05 -14.96 0.83
N ALA A 70 -0.55 -13.98 0.09
CA ALA A 70 -1.97 -13.84 -0.14
C ALA A 70 -2.47 -15.09 -0.88
N THR A 71 -3.46 -15.78 -0.30
CA THR A 71 -4.17 -16.86 -0.98
C THR A 71 -5.44 -16.29 -1.62
N GLU A 72 -5.86 -16.90 -2.73
CA GLU A 72 -7.09 -16.52 -3.42
C GLU A 72 -8.28 -16.53 -2.46
N GLY A 73 -9.10 -15.47 -2.50
CA GLY A 73 -10.26 -15.35 -1.62
C GLY A 73 -9.96 -15.15 -0.13
N SER A 74 -8.70 -15.06 0.29
CA SER A 74 -8.33 -14.73 1.67
C SER A 74 -8.36 -13.22 1.94
N VAL A 75 -8.24 -12.87 3.22
CA VAL A 75 -7.94 -11.49 3.61
C VAL A 75 -6.49 -11.20 3.27
N MET A 76 -6.25 -10.08 2.60
CA MET A 76 -4.92 -9.66 2.14
C MET A 76 -4.57 -8.30 2.73
N ASP A 77 -3.28 -8.07 2.95
CA ASP A 77 -2.72 -6.77 3.28
C ASP A 77 -2.36 -6.06 1.97
N ILE A 78 -3.11 -5.00 1.64
CA ILE A 78 -2.88 -4.15 0.47
C ILE A 78 -2.36 -2.80 0.94
N SER A 79 -1.20 -2.40 0.42
CA SER A 79 -0.52 -1.15 0.80
C SER A 79 -0.04 -0.36 -0.41
N ASN A 80 0.23 0.94 -0.25
CA ASN A 80 0.97 1.69 -1.27
C ASN A 80 2.34 1.03 -1.50
N ARG A 81 2.83 1.02 -2.74
CA ARG A 81 4.17 0.51 -3.08
C ARG A 81 5.24 1.58 -3.00
N GLN A 82 4.91 2.79 -3.44
CA GLN A 82 5.87 3.89 -3.52
C GLN A 82 6.17 4.47 -2.13
N ARG A 83 7.45 4.78 -1.88
CA ARG A 83 7.96 5.38 -0.64
C ARG A 83 8.74 6.66 -0.91
N LEU A 84 9.60 6.62 -1.92
CA LEU A 84 10.46 7.72 -2.35
C LEU A 84 9.84 8.55 -3.48
N GLY A 85 10.13 9.86 -3.49
CA GLY A 85 9.60 10.80 -4.49
C GLY A 85 8.11 11.12 -4.33
N ILE A 86 7.52 10.78 -3.19
CA ILE A 86 6.12 11.04 -2.87
C ILE A 86 6.01 11.57 -1.43
N SER A 87 5.07 12.47 -1.18
CA SER A 87 4.78 12.93 0.19
C SER A 87 4.01 11.87 0.97
N GLU A 88 4.01 11.98 2.30
CA GLU A 88 3.21 11.13 3.19
C GLU A 88 1.73 11.17 2.81
N TYR A 89 1.19 12.34 2.49
CA TYR A 89 -0.17 12.50 2.00
C TYR A 89 -0.38 11.80 0.66
N GLY A 90 0.55 11.98 -0.29
CA GLY A 90 0.48 11.32 -1.60
C GLY A 90 0.48 9.81 -1.48
N ALA A 91 1.32 9.25 -0.61
CA ALA A 91 1.38 7.82 -0.30
C ALA A 91 0.04 7.27 0.22
N VAL A 92 -0.57 7.97 1.19
CA VAL A 92 -1.88 7.60 1.73
C VAL A 92 -2.99 7.76 0.68
N LYS A 93 -2.96 8.83 -0.10
CA LYS A 93 -3.94 9.08 -1.17
C LYS A 93 -3.87 8.02 -2.27
N GLN A 94 -2.67 7.63 -2.70
CA GLN A 94 -2.45 6.54 -3.66
C GLN A 94 -3.02 5.22 -3.13
N MET A 95 -2.79 4.90 -1.84
CA MET A 95 -3.38 3.71 -1.22
C MET A 95 -4.92 3.80 -1.22
N TYR A 96 -5.48 4.93 -0.77
CA TYR A 96 -6.92 5.13 -0.69
C TYR A 96 -7.61 5.03 -2.05
N ASP A 97 -7.13 5.77 -3.06
CA ASP A 97 -7.71 5.79 -4.40
C ASP A 97 -7.59 4.41 -5.06
N GLY A 98 -6.45 3.73 -4.87
CA GLY A 98 -6.24 2.37 -5.38
C GLY A 98 -7.17 1.34 -4.73
N VAL A 99 -7.30 1.35 -3.41
CA VAL A 99 -8.20 0.45 -2.69
C VAL A 99 -9.66 0.70 -3.06
N LYS A 100 -10.08 1.97 -3.16
CA LYS A 100 -11.43 2.32 -3.63
C LYS A 100 -11.68 1.74 -5.02
N LYS A 101 -10.69 1.81 -5.92
CA LYS A 101 -10.82 1.22 -7.24
C LYS A 101 -10.93 -0.31 -7.22
N LEU A 102 -10.17 -0.98 -6.36
CA LEU A 102 -10.27 -2.43 -6.18
C LEU A 102 -11.65 -2.86 -5.69
N ILE A 103 -12.26 -2.09 -4.77
CA ILE A 103 -13.62 -2.35 -4.28
C ILE A 103 -14.64 -2.23 -5.42
N GLU A 104 -14.57 -1.18 -6.24
CA GLU A 104 -15.43 -1.03 -7.41
C GLU A 104 -15.29 -2.21 -8.40
N MET A 105 -14.05 -2.67 -8.63
CA MET A 105 -13.78 -3.79 -9.54
C MET A 105 -14.27 -5.12 -8.97
N GLU A 106 -14.17 -5.33 -7.65
CA GLU A 106 -14.73 -6.49 -6.97
C GLU A 106 -16.25 -6.55 -7.11
N GLU A 107 -16.95 -5.43 -6.94
CA GLU A 107 -18.41 -5.38 -7.11
C GLU A 107 -18.86 -5.70 -8.54
N LEU A 108 -18.06 -5.29 -9.53
CA LEU A 108 -18.32 -5.61 -10.94
C LEU A 108 -18.00 -7.08 -11.25
N ALA A 109 -16.90 -7.62 -10.72
CA ALA A 109 -16.53 -9.02 -10.86
C ALA A 109 -17.60 -9.94 -10.21
N ALA A 110 -18.11 -9.57 -9.03
CA ALA A 110 -19.20 -10.27 -8.37
C ALA A 110 -20.50 -10.32 -9.19
N LYS A 111 -20.72 -9.34 -10.07
CA LYS A 111 -21.86 -9.26 -10.99
C LYS A 111 -21.58 -9.90 -12.36
N GLY A 112 -20.39 -10.50 -12.56
CA GLY A 112 -19.98 -11.06 -13.85
C GLY A 112 -19.75 -10.04 -14.96
N LYS A 113 -19.45 -8.78 -14.60
CA LYS A 113 -19.34 -7.64 -15.53
C LYS A 113 -17.90 -7.21 -15.82
N LEU A 114 -16.91 -8.03 -15.45
CA LEU A 114 -15.49 -7.68 -15.52
C LEU A 114 -14.65 -8.80 -16.11
#